data_AF-A0A562IR33-F1
#
_entry.id   AF-A0A562IR33-F1
#
_cell.length_a   1.000
_cell.length_b   1.000
_cell.length_c   1.000
_cell.angle_alpha   90.00
_cell.angle_beta   90.00
_cell.angle_gamma   90.00
#
_symmetry.space_group_name_H-M   'P 1'
#
loop_
_entity.id
_entity.type
_entity.pdbx_description
1 polymer ?
#
loop_
_entity_poly.entity_id
_entity_poly.type
_entity_poly.pdbx_seq_one_letter_code
_entity_poly.pdbx_strand_id
1 'polypeptide(L)'
;MTSDRGGPVVAVCTGHRCAGLRRLAGTEDSVPRLAAAVRETSGAVLVTAECVGACDRAAVVGVARRAPDARAAGPALWLAETQSAERTAALVDWVRDDGAGVLPVCLRGAVAGVGAPPRPA
;
A
#
# COMPACT_ATOMS: atom_id res chain seq x y z
N MET A 1 -5.96 -29.10 -4.48
CA MET A 1 -4.89 -28.39 -3.76
C MET A 1 -4.63 -27.10 -4.52
N THR A 2 -5.22 -25.98 -4.08
CA THR A 2 -4.96 -24.68 -4.70
C THR A 2 -3.67 -24.16 -4.07
N SER A 3 -2.54 -24.35 -4.76
CA SER A 3 -1.27 -23.78 -4.31
C SER A 3 -1.39 -22.26 -4.28
N ASP A 4 -0.87 -21.66 -3.22
CA ASP A 4 -0.94 -20.23 -2.99
C ASP A 4 -0.01 -19.54 -3.97
N ARG A 5 -0.57 -18.78 -4.93
CA ARG A 5 0.18 -18.14 -6.02
C ARG A 5 1.08 -16.99 -5.55
N GLY A 6 1.05 -16.62 -4.27
CA GLY A 6 1.66 -15.37 -3.84
C GLY A 6 0.85 -14.17 -4.31
N GLY A 7 1.38 -12.96 -4.11
CA GLY A 7 0.71 -11.74 -4.55
C GLY A 7 1.19 -10.49 -3.83
N PRO A 8 0.61 -9.33 -4.18
CA PRO A 8 0.94 -8.06 -3.55
C PRO A 8 0.34 -8.01 -2.15
N VAL A 9 1.11 -7.50 -1.20
CA VAL A 9 0.67 -7.23 0.16
C VAL A 9 0.73 -5.72 0.37
N VAL A 10 -0.41 -5.12 0.65
CA VAL A 10 -0.56 -3.67 0.82
C VAL A 10 -0.93 -3.39 2.27
N ALA A 11 -0.07 -2.69 2.99
CA ALA A 11 -0.31 -2.23 4.35
C ALA A 11 -0.70 -0.75 4.34
N VAL A 12 -1.94 -0.42 4.70
CA VAL A 12 -2.46 0.95 4.62
C VAL A 12 -2.62 1.54 6.03
N CYS A 13 -2.00 2.71 6.27
CA CYS A 13 -2.29 3.51 7.45
C CYS A 13 -3.71 4.08 7.36
N THR A 14 -4.59 3.67 8.26
CA THR A 14 -5.98 4.17 8.38
C THR A 14 -6.17 5.11 9.57
N GLY A 15 -5.09 5.44 10.28
CA GLY A 15 -5.11 6.32 11.43
C GLY A 15 -5.61 7.73 11.15
N HIS A 16 -5.99 8.41 12.22
CA HIS A 16 -6.66 9.72 12.17
C HIS A 16 -5.98 10.72 11.23
N ARG A 17 -4.65 10.85 11.30
CA ARG A 17 -3.90 11.77 10.42
C ARG A 17 -3.89 11.33 8.96
N CYS A 18 -3.64 10.05 8.69
CA CYS A 18 -3.67 9.51 7.32
C CYS A 18 -5.08 9.63 6.70
N ALA A 19 -6.14 9.39 7.48
CA ALA A 19 -7.52 9.56 7.06
C ALA A 19 -7.87 11.03 6.79
N GLY A 20 -7.47 11.95 7.68
CA GLY A 20 -7.67 13.39 7.50
C GLY A 20 -7.00 13.93 6.25
N LEU A 21 -5.77 13.48 5.94
CA LEU A 21 -5.05 13.89 4.74
C LEU A 21 -5.72 13.40 3.44
N ARG A 22 -6.26 12.18 3.43
CA ARG A 22 -7.05 11.67 2.29
C ARG A 22 -8.32 12.47 2.07
N ARG A 23 -9.03 12.81 3.15
CA ARG A 23 -10.22 13.67 3.08
C ARG A 23 -9.89 15.06 2.53
N LEU A 24 -8.80 15.67 3.01
CA LEU A 24 -8.34 16.98 2.51
C LEU A 24 -7.93 16.93 1.03
N ALA A 25 -7.41 15.80 0.58
CA ALA A 25 -7.04 15.58 -0.81
C ALA A 25 -8.21 15.12 -1.72
N GLY A 26 -9.40 14.89 -1.17
CA GLY A 26 -10.56 14.37 -1.91
C GLY A 26 -10.40 12.90 -2.34
N THR A 27 -9.64 12.10 -1.60
CA THR A 27 -9.37 10.67 -1.86
C THR A 27 -9.76 9.80 -0.67
N GLU A 28 -10.79 10.16 0.08
CA GLU A 28 -11.29 9.37 1.22
C GLU A 28 -11.72 7.96 0.84
N ASP A 29 -12.10 7.76 -0.43
CA ASP A 29 -12.46 6.48 -1.02
C ASP A 29 -11.26 5.59 -1.37
N SER A 30 -10.02 6.06 -1.18
CA SER A 30 -8.82 5.33 -1.59
C SER A 30 -8.71 3.96 -0.90
N VAL A 31 -9.09 3.86 0.38
CA VAL A 31 -9.01 2.61 1.15
C VAL A 31 -10.07 1.61 0.66
N PRO A 32 -11.37 1.98 0.52
CA PRO A 32 -12.35 1.16 -0.18
C PRO A 32 -11.93 0.70 -1.58
N ARG A 33 -11.32 1.59 -2.38
CA ARG A 33 -10.84 1.26 -3.73
C ARG A 33 -9.70 0.24 -3.72
N LEU A 34 -8.76 0.37 -2.78
CA LEU A 34 -7.70 -0.62 -2.58
C LEU A 34 -8.27 -1.96 -2.12
N ALA A 35 -9.26 -1.94 -1.23
CA ALA A 35 -9.93 -3.17 -0.80
C ALA A 35 -10.67 -3.87 -1.97
N ALA A 36 -11.28 -3.11 -2.88
CA ALA A 36 -11.88 -3.65 -4.09
C ALA A 36 -10.81 -4.30 -5.01
N ALA A 37 -9.74 -3.57 -5.32
CA ALA A 37 -8.64 -4.11 -6.14
C ALA A 37 -8.01 -5.37 -5.54
N VAL A 38 -7.77 -5.41 -4.22
CA VAL A 38 -7.25 -6.61 -3.55
C VAL A 38 -8.21 -7.79 -3.65
N ARG A 39 -9.53 -7.57 -3.57
CA ARG A 39 -10.51 -8.66 -3.75
C ARG A 39 -10.57 -9.18 -5.18
N GLU A 40 -10.31 -8.32 -6.15
CA GLU A 40 -10.27 -8.66 -7.58
C GLU A 40 -8.96 -9.36 -7.98
N THR A 41 -7.87 -9.12 -7.24
CA THR A 41 -6.55 -9.70 -7.52
C THR A 41 -6.30 -10.98 -6.73
N SER A 42 -6.04 -12.08 -7.45
CA SER A 42 -5.71 -13.38 -6.84
C SER A 42 -4.45 -13.30 -5.97
N GLY A 43 -4.57 -13.74 -4.71
CA GLY A 43 -3.44 -13.84 -3.77
C GLY A 43 -2.98 -12.52 -3.15
N ALA A 44 -3.61 -11.40 -3.54
CA ALA A 44 -3.39 -10.10 -2.94
C ALA A 44 -3.92 -10.03 -1.50
N VAL A 45 -3.27 -9.23 -0.66
CA VAL A 45 -3.64 -9.05 0.74
C VAL A 45 -3.64 -7.56 1.09
N LEU A 46 -4.70 -7.12 1.76
CA LEU A 46 -4.79 -5.79 2.37
C LEU A 46 -4.64 -5.93 3.88
N VAL A 47 -3.67 -5.23 4.44
CA VAL A 47 -3.49 -5.04 5.87
C VAL A 47 -3.84 -3.60 6.19
N THR A 48 -4.69 -3.38 7.18
CA THR A 48 -4.96 -2.03 7.69
C THR A 48 -4.28 -1.87 9.04
N ALA A 49 -3.67 -0.72 9.25
CA ALA A 49 -3.01 -0.37 10.51
C ALA A 49 -3.59 0.93 11.03
N GLU A 50 -4.07 0.90 12.28
CA GLU A 50 -4.65 2.08 12.94
C GLU A 50 -3.64 3.23 13.06
N CYS A 51 -2.34 2.96 13.16
CA CYS A 51 -1.31 3.98 13.00
C CYS A 51 0.04 3.30 12.72
N VAL A 52 0.86 3.92 11.86
CA VAL A 52 2.22 3.45 11.55
C VAL A 52 3.31 4.33 12.18
N GLY A 53 2.94 5.38 12.91
CA GLY A 53 3.86 6.28 13.60
C GLY A 53 4.54 7.36 12.73
N ALA A 54 4.47 7.25 11.40
CA ALA A 54 5.09 8.20 10.45
C ALA A 54 4.19 9.39 10.08
N CYS A 55 3.58 10.02 11.09
CA CYS A 55 2.61 11.11 10.91
C CYS A 55 3.18 12.37 10.22
N ASP A 56 4.49 12.56 10.29
CA ASP A 56 5.26 13.61 9.62
C ASP A 56 5.40 13.40 8.10
N ARG A 57 5.16 12.18 7.60
CA ARG A 57 5.35 11.78 6.19
C ARG A 57 4.06 11.74 5.36
N ALA A 58 3.06 12.51 5.78
CA ALA A 58 1.71 12.52 5.20
C ALA A 58 1.02 11.13 5.24
N ALA A 59 0.14 10.80 4.29
CA ALA A 59 -0.51 9.48 4.27
C ALA A 59 0.47 8.42 3.77
N VAL A 60 0.55 7.29 4.49
CA VAL A 60 1.57 6.25 4.26
C VAL A 60 0.94 4.91 3.88
N VAL A 61 1.59 4.20 2.96
CA VAL A 61 1.28 2.83 2.56
C VAL A 61 2.57 2.01 2.45
N GLY A 62 2.59 0.80 2.98
CA GLY A 62 3.62 -0.20 2.70
C GLY A 62 3.18 -1.13 1.58
N VAL A 63 4.05 -1.44 0.63
CA VAL A 63 3.81 -2.46 -0.39
C VAL A 63 4.91 -3.51 -0.33
N ALA A 64 4.53 -4.78 -0.33
CA ALA A 64 5.46 -5.90 -0.38
C ALA A 64 4.94 -6.93 -1.37
N ARG A 65 5.79 -7.90 -1.70
CA ARG A 65 5.37 -9.07 -2.47
C ARG A 65 5.58 -10.33 -1.64
N ARG A 66 4.59 -11.21 -1.68
CA ARG A 66 4.65 -12.54 -1.09
C ARG A 66 4.87 -13.54 -2.21
N ALA A 67 5.93 -14.35 -2.08
CA ALA A 67 6.21 -15.41 -3.05
C ALA A 67 5.19 -16.56 -2.90
N PRO A 68 4.99 -17.38 -3.96
CA PRO A 68 4.19 -18.59 -3.85
C PRO A 68 4.65 -19.47 -2.69
N ASP A 69 3.68 -20.04 -1.98
CA ASP A 69 3.90 -20.92 -0.80
C ASP A 69 4.73 -20.29 0.35
N ALA A 70 5.07 -19.00 0.29
CA ALA A 70 5.82 -18.31 1.33
C ALA A 70 4.92 -17.98 2.53
N ARG A 71 5.42 -18.27 3.74
CA ARG A 71 4.74 -17.98 5.00
C ARG A 71 4.64 -16.48 5.35
N ALA A 72 5.48 -15.65 4.72
CA ALA A 72 5.52 -14.21 4.97
C ALA A 72 5.82 -13.44 3.69
N ALA A 73 5.42 -12.18 3.66
CA ALA A 73 5.83 -11.24 2.62
C ALA A 73 7.33 -10.92 2.75
N GLY A 74 7.96 -10.56 1.62
CA GLY A 74 9.29 -9.95 1.62
C GLY A 74 9.30 -8.56 2.26
N PRO A 75 10.44 -7.86 2.23
CA PRO A 75 10.55 -6.51 2.80
C PRO A 75 9.56 -5.55 2.12
N ALA A 76 8.90 -4.72 2.93
CA ALA A 76 7.97 -3.73 2.43
C ALA A 76 8.70 -2.46 1.95
N LEU A 77 8.28 -1.93 0.81
CA LEU A 77 8.57 -0.57 0.38
C LEU A 77 7.52 0.35 0.99
N TRP A 78 7.96 1.32 1.79
CA TRP A 78 7.08 2.31 2.40
C TRP A 78 7.00 3.54 1.53
N LEU A 79 5.77 3.93 1.20
CA LEU A 79 5.42 5.05 0.34
C LEU A 79 4.77 6.14 1.20
N ALA A 80 5.31 7.35 1.11
CA ALA A 80 4.77 8.56 1.75
C ALA A 80 3.84 9.33 0.79
N GLU A 81 3.13 10.33 1.33
CA GLU A 81 2.30 11.24 0.53
C GLU A 81 1.31 10.56 -0.43
N THR A 82 0.78 9.40 -0.04
CA THR A 82 -0.07 8.58 -0.93
C THR A 82 -1.49 9.12 -1.07
N GLN A 83 -1.84 10.22 -0.39
CA GLN A 83 -3.17 10.83 -0.44
C GLN A 83 -3.47 11.54 -1.75
N SER A 84 -2.49 11.80 -2.62
CA SER A 84 -2.79 12.43 -3.91
C SER A 84 -3.62 11.50 -4.80
N ALA A 85 -4.53 12.06 -5.61
CA ALA A 85 -5.35 11.30 -6.55
C ALA A 85 -4.50 10.45 -7.51
N GLU A 86 -3.40 11.00 -8.04
CA GLU A 86 -2.48 10.31 -8.94
C GLU A 86 -1.87 9.06 -8.28
N ARG A 87 -1.23 9.21 -7.11
CA ARG A 87 -0.61 8.08 -6.40
C ARG A 87 -1.64 7.06 -5.92
N THR A 88 -2.83 7.51 -5.52
CA THR A 88 -3.93 6.61 -5.16
C THR A 88 -4.36 5.76 -6.36
N ALA A 89 -4.58 6.37 -7.53
CA ALA A 89 -4.95 5.66 -8.74
C ALA A 89 -3.86 4.68 -9.16
N ALA A 90 -2.60 5.15 -9.22
CA ALA A 90 -1.46 4.33 -9.59
C ALA A 90 -1.25 3.12 -8.66
N LEU A 91 -1.49 3.28 -7.36
CA LEU A 91 -1.40 2.18 -6.40
C LEU A 91 -2.53 1.16 -6.60
N VAL A 92 -3.76 1.62 -6.84
CA VAL A 92 -4.90 0.74 -7.14
C VAL A 92 -4.64 -0.05 -8.42
N ASP A 93 -4.17 0.60 -9.47
CA ASP A 93 -3.89 -0.05 -10.76
C ASP A 93 -2.72 -1.03 -10.63
N TRP A 94 -1.66 -0.68 -9.90
CA TRP A 94 -0.55 -1.60 -9.62
C TRP A 94 -0.99 -2.87 -8.87
N VAL A 95 -1.96 -2.77 -7.95
CA VAL A 95 -2.54 -3.95 -7.28
C VAL A 95 -3.38 -4.80 -8.23
N ARG A 96 -4.14 -4.17 -9.14
CA ARG A 96 -4.92 -4.88 -10.17
C ARG A 96 -4.02 -5.63 -11.14
N ASP A 97 -2.88 -5.04 -11.47
CA ASP A 97 -1.83 -5.64 -12.29
C ASP A 97 -0.92 -6.58 -11.49
N ASP A 98 -1.47 -7.24 -10.46
CA ASP A 98 -0.81 -8.24 -9.59
C ASP A 98 0.42 -7.79 -8.77
N GLY A 99 0.83 -6.53 -8.89
CA GLY A 99 1.96 -5.95 -8.18
C GLY A 99 3.30 -6.67 -8.39
N ALA A 100 3.48 -7.44 -9.46
CA ALA A 100 4.78 -7.96 -9.88
C ALA A 100 5.58 -6.96 -10.72
N GLY A 101 4.89 -6.00 -11.33
CA GLY A 101 5.49 -4.96 -12.16
C GLY A 101 6.34 -3.95 -11.38
N VAL A 102 7.19 -3.24 -12.12
CA VAL A 102 7.92 -2.08 -11.60
C VAL A 102 6.94 -1.06 -11.05
N LEU A 103 7.22 -0.51 -9.87
CA LEU A 103 6.39 0.55 -9.31
C LEU A 103 6.25 1.73 -10.28
N PRO A 104 5.03 2.24 -10.51
CA PRO A 104 4.79 3.47 -11.25
C PRO A 104 5.71 4.61 -10.80
N VAL A 105 6.09 5.49 -11.74
CA VAL A 105 7.07 6.57 -11.46
C VAL A 105 6.64 7.48 -10.31
N CYS A 106 5.35 7.81 -10.22
CA CYS A 106 4.80 8.65 -9.15
C CYS A 106 4.86 7.99 -7.76
N LEU A 107 4.86 6.65 -7.71
CA LEU A 107 5.06 5.86 -6.48
C LEU A 107 6.54 5.68 -6.16
N ARG A 108 7.41 5.53 -7.16
CA ARG A 108 8.87 5.50 -6.94
C ARG A 108 9.37 6.79 -6.30
N GLY A 109 8.87 7.94 -6.74
CA GLY A 109 9.17 9.23 -6.12
C GLY A 109 8.62 9.40 -4.70
N ALA A 110 7.76 8.49 -4.24
CA ALA A 110 7.15 8.50 -2.91
C ALA A 110 7.85 7.56 -1.92
N VAL A 111 8.90 6.84 -2.33
CA VAL A 111 9.58 5.86 -1.47
C VAL A 111 10.25 6.57 -0.28
N ALA A 112 9.84 6.17 0.92
CA ALA A 112 10.31 6.69 2.20
C ALA A 112 11.17 5.68 2.99
N GLY A 113 11.19 4.40 2.59
CA GLY A 113 12.02 3.39 3.24
C GLY A 113 11.75 1.95 2.78
N VAL A 114 12.58 1.02 3.25
CA VAL A 114 12.49 -0.43 2.99
C VAL A 114 12.49 -1.19 4.32
N GLY A 115 11.68 -2.25 4.42
CA GLY A 115 11.64 -3.14 5.58
C GLY A 115 10.58 -2.75 6.60
N ALA A 116 11.01 -2.44 7.82
CA ALA A 116 10.11 -2.06 8.92
C ALA A 116 9.41 -0.72 8.63
N PRO A 117 8.22 -0.46 9.21
CA PRO A 117 7.56 0.83 9.11
C PRO A 117 8.51 1.99 9.44
N PRO A 118 8.52 3.06 8.65
CA PRO A 118 9.36 4.22 8.93
C PRO A 118 8.99 4.78 10.29
N ARG A 119 9.98 4.99 11.14
CA ARG A 119 9.81 5.67 12.42
C ARG A 119 10.15 7.15 12.24
N PRO A 120 9.47 8.06 12.96
CA PRO A 120 9.90 9.45 13.03
C PRO A 120 11.33 9.50 13.59
N ALA A 121 12.12 10.43 13.07
CA ALA A 121 13.48 10.69 13.54
C ALA A 121 13.45 11.36 14.92
#